data_AF-A0AAC9FVM6-F1
#
_entry.id   AF-A0AAC9FVM6-F1
#
_cell.length_a   1.000
_cell.length_b   1.000
_cell.length_c   1.000
_cell.angle_alpha   90.00
_cell.angle_beta   90.00
_cell.angle_gamma   90.00
#
_symmetry.space_group_name_H-M   'P 1'
#
loop_
_entity.id
_entity.type
_entity.pdbx_description
1 polymer ?
#
loop_
_entity_poly.entity_id
_entity_poly.type
_entity_poly.pdbx_seq_one_letter_code
_entity_poly.pdbx_strand_id
1 'polypeptide(L)'
;MKKDWVIFAGCIGLFTSGFIFARLLAQFGYLPAIFFKWEDKLDIGTIFNIVAAIATALAAYAAFRSADTALSAAKDSRAFARIQTYTSHQQQFDRLLDECQAEMGVAFFRRIELYDKIFPTNRYSEKPFTSYAEAALARRWANRYDQLSGLVESDVAPDDEGIRRWIVGCVSLANDMNFTFKEPSEGQIWFDDSVYSFFDHNPAKPLYNLAETVHRLARFGLIDISPKRVFKRHQPVFLAAYNDFYQRIKDGLTRHSIR
;
A
#
# COMPACT_ATOMS: atom_id res chain seq x y z
N MET A 1 -16.65 34.97 5.40
CA MET A 1 -17.41 36.04 6.07
C MET A 1 -17.31 36.02 7.59
N LYS A 2 -17.78 35.01 8.34
CA LYS A 2 -17.70 35.03 9.82
C LYS A 2 -16.26 34.99 10.38
N LYS A 3 -15.36 34.22 9.76
CA LYS A 3 -13.95 34.10 10.18
C LYS A 3 -13.13 35.37 9.90
N ASP A 4 -13.43 36.05 8.79
CA ASP A 4 -12.80 37.31 8.38
C ASP A 4 -13.13 38.44 9.35
N TRP A 5 -14.37 38.46 9.87
CA TRP A 5 -14.83 39.45 10.83
C TRP A 5 -14.16 39.30 12.19
N VAL A 6 -13.91 38.07 12.64
CA VAL A 6 -13.21 37.77 13.91
C VAL A 6 -11.74 38.21 13.84
N ILE A 7 -11.09 37.99 12.69
CA ILE A 7 -9.69 38.40 12.48
C ILE A 7 -9.60 39.93 12.38
N PHE A 8 -10.53 40.57 11.68
CA PHE A 8 -10.61 42.03 11.60
C PHE A 8 -10.86 42.67 12.98
N ALA A 9 -11.79 42.11 13.75
CA ALA A 9 -12.03 42.51 15.14
C ALA A 9 -10.80 42.27 16.04
N GLY A 10 -10.04 41.20 15.82
CA GLY A 10 -8.78 40.92 16.51
C GLY A 10 -7.69 41.96 16.19
N CYS A 11 -7.55 42.37 14.92
CA CYS A 11 -6.63 43.43 14.53
C CYS A 11 -7.04 44.79 15.12
N ILE A 12 -8.33 45.13 15.09
CA ILE A 12 -8.86 46.34 15.76
C ILE A 12 -8.61 46.26 17.28
N GLY A 13 -8.77 45.10 17.89
CA GLY A 13 -8.49 44.82 19.30
C GLY A 13 -7.01 45.04 19.68
N LEU A 14 -6.09 44.58 18.83
CA LEU A 14 -4.65 44.79 19.02
C LEU A 14 -4.23 46.26 18.84
N PHE A 15 -4.87 46.97 17.90
CA PHE A 15 -4.65 48.40 17.72
C PHE A 15 -5.19 49.23 18.88
N THR A 16 -6.40 48.91 19.36
CA THR A 16 -6.99 49.58 20.51
C THR A 16 -6.26 49.25 21.80
N SER A 17 -5.73 48.04 21.98
CA SER A 17 -4.90 47.70 23.15
C SER A 17 -3.57 48.45 23.14
N GLY A 18 -2.91 48.59 21.99
CA GLY A 18 -1.72 49.43 21.84
C GLY A 18 -1.99 50.91 22.17
N PHE A 19 -3.13 51.43 21.72
CA PHE A 19 -3.57 52.80 22.04
C PHE A 19 -3.87 52.99 23.55
N ILE A 20 -4.56 52.04 24.17
CA ILE A 20 -4.86 52.05 25.61
C ILE A 20 -3.58 51.91 26.45
N PHE A 21 -2.65 51.06 26.02
CA PHE A 21 -1.37 50.85 26.69
C PHE A 21 -0.47 52.09 26.63
N ALA A 22 -0.41 52.76 25.48
CA ALA A 22 0.27 54.05 25.32
C ALA A 22 -0.35 55.13 26.23
N ARG A 23 -1.69 55.15 26.36
CA ARG A 23 -2.40 56.05 27.26
C ARG A 23 -2.11 55.76 28.74
N LEU A 24 -2.07 54.49 29.13
CA LEU A 24 -1.73 54.08 30.50
C LEU A 24 -0.29 54.48 30.87
N LEU A 25 0.68 54.26 29.98
CA LEU A 25 2.07 54.67 30.20
C LEU A 25 2.23 56.19 30.34
N ALA A 26 1.44 56.98 29.60
CA ALA A 26 1.39 58.43 29.75
C ALA A 26 0.75 58.87 31.08
N GLN A 27 -0.27 58.17 31.57
CA GLN A 27 -0.95 58.48 32.83
C GLN A 27 -0.11 58.17 34.07
N PHE A 28 0.75 57.15 34.02
CA PHE A 28 1.65 56.78 35.11
C PHE A 28 3.01 57.51 35.08
N GLY A 29 3.20 58.49 34.19
CA GLY A 29 4.37 59.37 34.19
C GLY A 29 5.66 58.76 33.62
N TYR A 30 5.57 57.59 32.97
CA TYR A 30 6.72 56.93 32.34
C TYR A 30 7.02 57.42 30.91
N LEU A 31 6.15 58.28 30.36
CA LEU A 31 6.35 58.98 29.10
C LEU A 31 6.24 60.50 29.35
N PRO A 32 7.17 61.32 28.84
CA PRO A 32 7.08 62.77 29.01
C PRO A 32 5.78 63.28 28.38
N ALA A 33 5.07 64.17 29.09
CA ALA A 33 3.76 64.75 28.76
C ALA A 33 3.70 65.56 27.44
N ILE A 34 4.73 65.46 26.62
CA ILE A 34 4.91 66.13 25.33
C ILE A 34 4.31 65.29 24.18
N PHE A 35 4.12 63.98 24.37
CA PHE A 35 3.65 63.09 23.30
C PHE A 35 2.13 62.94 23.16
N PHE A 36 1.33 63.40 24.13
CA PHE A 36 -0.13 63.36 24.06
C PHE A 36 -0.76 64.61 24.69
N LYS A 37 -0.56 65.76 24.05
CA LYS A 37 -1.55 66.83 24.09
C LYS A 37 -2.57 66.56 23.00
N TRP A 38 -3.86 66.62 23.32
CA TRP A 38 -4.87 66.89 22.30
C TRP A 38 -4.64 68.32 21.82
N GLU A 39 -3.73 68.50 20.86
CA GLU A 39 -3.66 69.73 20.08
C GLU A 39 -4.65 69.61 18.93
N ASP A 40 -5.48 70.64 18.74
CA ASP A 40 -6.45 70.77 17.63
C ASP A 40 -5.79 70.81 16.23
N LYS A 41 -4.48 70.53 16.14
CA LYS A 41 -3.70 70.47 14.91
C LYS A 41 -3.06 69.09 14.79
N LEU A 42 -3.51 68.34 13.79
CA LEU A 42 -2.90 67.08 13.38
C LEU A 42 -1.45 67.31 12.97
N ASP A 43 -0.51 66.90 13.83
CA ASP A 43 0.91 66.89 13.52
C ASP A 43 1.21 65.88 12.40
N ILE A 44 2.15 66.23 11.51
CA ILE A 44 2.53 65.44 10.32
C ILE A 44 3.00 64.04 10.74
N GLY A 45 3.67 63.92 11.90
CA GLY A 45 4.08 62.64 12.49
C GLY A 45 2.91 61.71 12.81
N THR A 46 1.76 62.24 13.22
CA THR A 46 0.54 61.45 13.50
C THR A 46 -0.06 60.89 12.21
N ILE A 47 -0.04 61.69 11.14
CA ILE A 47 -0.51 61.26 9.81
C ILE A 47 0.39 60.13 9.26
N PHE A 48 1.73 60.26 9.40
CA PHE A 48 2.66 59.20 9.01
C PHE A 48 2.43 57.89 9.78
N ASN A 49 2.16 57.97 11.08
CA ASN A 49 1.86 56.78 11.89
C ASN A 49 0.55 56.09 11.46
N ILE A 50 -0.49 56.86 11.13
CA ILE A 50 -1.76 56.32 10.61
C ILE A 50 -1.53 55.64 9.25
N VAL A 51 -0.77 56.26 8.35
CA VAL A 51 -0.45 55.69 7.04
C VAL A 51 0.41 54.43 7.19
N ALA A 52 1.40 54.42 8.09
CA ALA A 52 2.22 53.26 8.38
C ALA A 52 1.41 52.10 8.98
N ALA A 53 0.44 52.39 9.85
CA ALA A 53 -0.49 51.42 10.40
C ALA A 53 -1.37 50.78 9.33
N ILE A 54 -1.92 51.58 8.42
CA ILE A 54 -2.72 51.09 7.28
C ILE A 54 -1.86 50.23 6.35
N ALA A 55 -0.64 50.66 6.04
CA ALA A 55 0.30 49.88 5.24
C ALA A 55 0.65 48.53 5.90
N THR A 56 0.86 48.52 7.22
CA THR A 56 1.14 47.29 7.99
C THR A 56 -0.07 46.35 8.00
N ALA A 57 -1.29 46.88 8.13
CA ALA A 57 -2.51 46.09 8.06
C ALA A 57 -2.73 45.47 6.66
N LEU A 58 -2.45 46.23 5.60
CA LEU A 58 -2.50 45.73 4.21
C LEU A 58 -1.43 44.65 3.97
N ALA A 59 -0.21 44.85 4.49
CA ALA A 59 0.87 43.86 4.40
C ALA A 59 0.53 42.57 5.15
N ALA A 60 -0.04 42.67 6.37
CA ALA A 60 -0.49 41.52 7.14
C ALA A 60 -1.63 40.76 6.44
N TYR A 61 -2.57 41.48 5.82
CA TYR A 61 -3.64 40.87 5.01
C TYR A 61 -3.07 40.13 3.79
N ALA A 62 -2.14 40.75 3.07
CA ALA A 62 -1.48 40.13 1.92
C ALA A 62 -0.65 38.89 2.34
N ALA A 63 0.05 38.96 3.47
CA ALA A 63 0.79 37.83 4.03
C ALA A 63 -0.14 36.68 4.42
N PHE A 64 -1.30 36.97 5.04
CA PHE A 64 -2.29 35.96 5.39
C PHE A 64 -2.89 35.28 4.14
N ARG A 65 -3.28 36.06 3.13
CA ARG A 65 -3.76 35.52 1.85
C ARG A 65 -2.71 34.68 1.14
N SER A 66 -1.45 35.09 1.19
CA SER A 66 -0.33 34.33 0.65
C SER A 66 -0.12 33.02 1.41
N ALA A 67 -0.23 33.04 2.74
CA ALA A 67 -0.13 31.85 3.58
C ALA A 67 -1.27 30.85 3.35
N ASP A 68 -2.51 31.34 3.19
CA ASP A 68 -3.68 30.49 2.87
C ASP A 68 -3.54 29.84 1.48
N THR A 69 -3.07 30.61 0.50
CA THR A 69 -2.77 30.09 -0.85
C THR A 69 -1.64 29.06 -0.82
N ALA A 70 -0.58 29.32 -0.06
CA ALA A 70 0.52 28.37 0.13
C ALA A 70 0.06 27.10 0.85
N LEU A 71 -0.86 27.20 1.81
CA LEU A 71 -1.45 26.05 2.48
C LEU A 71 -2.30 25.21 1.52
N SER A 72 -3.12 25.84 0.67
CA SER A 72 -3.88 25.14 -0.36
C SER A 72 -2.95 24.44 -1.35
N ALA A 73 -1.97 25.17 -1.89
CA ALA A 73 -0.98 24.62 -2.81
C ALA A 73 -0.18 23.47 -2.19
N ALA A 74 0.17 23.55 -0.89
CA ALA A 74 0.85 22.49 -0.18
C ALA A 74 -0.03 21.24 -0.02
N LYS A 75 -1.35 21.39 0.20
CA LYS A 75 -2.28 20.26 0.26
C LYS A 75 -2.42 19.58 -1.10
N ASP A 76 -2.58 20.36 -2.16
CA ASP A 76 -2.70 19.84 -3.53
C ASP A 76 -1.40 19.16 -3.98
N SER A 77 -0.24 19.75 -3.66
CA SER A 77 1.07 19.16 -3.92
C SER A 77 1.26 17.83 -3.19
N ARG A 78 0.85 17.73 -1.92
CA ARG A 78 0.88 16.46 -1.17
C ARG A 78 -0.03 15.39 -1.78
N ALA A 79 -1.24 15.76 -2.20
CA ALA A 79 -2.17 14.84 -2.84
C ALA A 79 -1.62 14.33 -4.18
N PHE A 80 -1.06 15.23 -4.99
CA PHE A 80 -0.43 14.88 -6.27
C PHE A 80 0.79 13.96 -6.07
N ALA A 81 1.70 14.31 -5.15
CA ALA A 81 2.87 13.48 -4.84
C ALA A 81 2.47 12.09 -4.36
N ARG A 82 1.41 11.99 -3.55
CA ARG A 82 0.84 10.70 -3.11
C ARG A 82 0.34 9.87 -4.29
N ILE A 83 -0.44 10.45 -5.20
CA ILE A 83 -0.96 9.74 -6.39
C ILE A 83 0.21 9.26 -7.24
N GLN A 84 1.20 10.12 -7.49
CA GLN A 84 2.38 9.76 -8.26
C GLN A 84 3.16 8.60 -7.61
N THR A 85 3.28 8.60 -6.28
CA THR A 85 3.95 7.54 -5.53
C THR A 85 3.19 6.23 -5.63
N TYR A 86 1.87 6.27 -5.44
CA TYR A 86 0.98 5.12 -5.63
C TYR A 86 1.10 4.53 -7.04
N THR A 87 0.99 5.37 -8.08
CA THR A 87 1.06 4.94 -9.47
C THR A 87 2.41 4.34 -9.80
N SER A 88 3.51 4.96 -9.34
CA SER A 88 4.86 4.44 -9.53
C SER A 88 5.04 3.07 -8.86
N HIS A 89 4.55 2.92 -7.62
CA HIS A 89 4.67 1.66 -6.89
C HIS A 89 3.80 0.55 -7.52
N GLN A 90 2.60 0.87 -7.97
CA GLN A 90 1.75 -0.06 -8.71
C GLN A 90 2.42 -0.50 -10.03
N GLN A 91 3.03 0.42 -10.78
CA GLN A 91 3.78 0.06 -11.99
C GLN A 91 4.97 -0.85 -11.71
N GLN A 92 5.69 -0.63 -10.60
CA GLN A 92 6.77 -1.52 -10.17
C GLN A 92 6.23 -2.91 -9.79
N PHE A 93 5.07 -2.96 -9.14
CA PHE A 93 4.40 -4.22 -8.83
C PHE A 93 4.01 -4.98 -10.10
N ASP A 94 3.39 -4.32 -11.08
CA ASP A 94 3.01 -4.96 -12.34
C ASP A 94 4.23 -5.49 -13.11
N ARG A 95 5.36 -4.77 -13.11
CA ARG A 95 6.62 -5.24 -13.70
C ARG A 95 7.16 -6.48 -12.99
N LEU A 96 7.14 -6.51 -11.66
CA LEU A 96 7.50 -7.71 -10.90
C LEU A 96 6.63 -8.90 -11.29
N LEU A 97 5.32 -8.70 -11.45
CA LEU A 97 4.42 -9.76 -11.90
C LEU A 97 4.78 -10.24 -13.30
N ASP A 98 5.07 -9.34 -14.24
CA ASP A 98 5.49 -9.70 -15.60
C ASP A 98 6.79 -10.51 -15.61
N GLU A 99 7.79 -10.11 -14.83
CA GLU A 99 9.04 -10.86 -14.63
C GLU A 99 8.76 -12.26 -14.06
N CYS A 100 7.89 -12.35 -13.05
CA CYS A 100 7.46 -13.62 -12.47
C CYS A 100 6.80 -14.55 -13.50
N GLN A 101 5.92 -14.00 -14.37
CA GLN A 101 5.27 -14.79 -15.42
C GLN A 101 6.28 -15.31 -16.44
N ALA A 102 7.21 -14.45 -16.87
CA ALA A 102 8.22 -14.80 -17.85
C ALA A 102 9.17 -15.89 -17.34
N GLU A 103 9.64 -15.77 -16.09
CA GLU A 103 10.62 -16.70 -15.52
C GLU A 103 10.00 -18.03 -15.07
N MET A 104 8.82 -18.00 -14.44
CA MET A 104 8.21 -19.20 -13.85
C MET A 104 7.18 -19.88 -14.76
N GLY A 105 6.74 -19.20 -15.83
CA GLY A 105 5.64 -19.67 -16.67
C GLY A 105 4.36 -19.79 -15.85
N VAL A 106 3.97 -18.72 -15.16
CA VAL A 106 2.68 -18.58 -14.47
C VAL A 106 1.90 -17.43 -15.11
N ALA A 107 0.61 -17.31 -14.80
CA ALA A 107 -0.21 -16.18 -15.24
C ALA A 107 -0.95 -15.54 -14.06
N PHE A 108 -0.66 -14.27 -13.79
CA PHE A 108 -1.39 -13.48 -12.79
C PHE A 108 -2.67 -12.92 -13.40
N PHE A 109 -3.75 -13.01 -12.65
CA PHE A 109 -5.03 -12.41 -12.98
C PHE A 109 -5.40 -11.37 -11.91
N ARG A 110 -6.37 -10.49 -12.18
CA ARG A 110 -6.87 -9.49 -11.20
C ARG A 110 -5.73 -8.80 -10.41
N ARG A 111 -4.74 -8.29 -11.13
CA ARG A 111 -3.48 -7.76 -10.56
C ARG A 111 -3.71 -6.63 -9.56
N ILE A 112 -4.67 -5.75 -9.85
CA ILE A 112 -5.05 -4.67 -8.93
C ILE A 112 -5.65 -5.19 -7.62
N GLU A 113 -6.46 -6.26 -7.67
CA GLU A 113 -7.01 -6.88 -6.46
C GLU A 113 -5.88 -7.49 -5.62
N LEU A 114 -4.88 -8.11 -6.26
CA LEU A 114 -3.70 -8.64 -5.56
C LEU A 114 -2.90 -7.51 -4.90
N TYR A 115 -2.66 -6.42 -5.63
CA TYR A 115 -1.99 -5.24 -5.08
C TYR A 115 -2.73 -4.68 -3.87
N ASP A 116 -4.04 -4.49 -3.97
CA ASP A 116 -4.89 -3.99 -2.89
C ASP A 116 -4.95 -4.95 -1.70
N LYS A 117 -4.84 -6.26 -1.94
CA LYS A 117 -4.76 -7.27 -0.89
C LYS A 117 -3.45 -7.15 -0.10
N ILE A 118 -2.34 -6.90 -0.79
CA ILE A 118 -1.01 -6.74 -0.19
C ILE A 118 -0.86 -5.37 0.50
N PHE A 119 -1.42 -4.31 -0.09
CA PHE A 119 -1.32 -2.92 0.36
C PHE A 119 -2.70 -2.25 0.57
N PRO A 120 -3.52 -2.72 1.50
CA PRO A 120 -4.93 -2.31 1.62
C PRO A 120 -5.15 -0.84 1.98
N THR A 121 -4.14 -0.17 2.54
CA THR A 121 -4.21 1.25 2.88
C THR A 121 -3.98 2.16 1.67
N ASN A 122 -3.28 1.69 0.64
CA ASN A 122 -2.86 2.50 -0.50
C ASN A 122 -4.03 2.90 -1.41
N ARG A 123 -5.10 2.11 -1.44
CA ARG A 123 -6.34 2.42 -2.18
C ARG A 123 -7.08 3.67 -1.67
N TYR A 124 -6.82 4.10 -0.42
CA TYR A 124 -7.53 5.21 0.20
C TYR A 124 -6.73 6.51 0.16
N SER A 125 -7.17 7.48 -0.64
CA SER A 125 -6.51 8.79 -0.84
C SER A 125 -6.20 9.55 0.46
N GLU A 126 -7.02 9.38 1.48
CA GLU A 126 -6.88 10.07 2.77
C GLU A 126 -5.85 9.43 3.70
N LYS A 127 -5.46 8.18 3.44
CA LYS A 127 -4.45 7.47 4.24
C LYS A 127 -3.04 7.73 3.70
N PRO A 128 -2.03 7.77 4.60
CA PRO A 128 -0.63 7.79 4.18
C PRO A 128 -0.33 6.60 3.26
N PHE A 129 0.44 6.87 2.21
CA PHE A 129 1.00 5.80 1.38
C PHE A 129 1.98 4.97 2.20
N THR A 130 2.01 3.65 1.96
CA THR A 130 2.98 2.73 2.56
C THR A 130 3.53 1.77 1.51
N SER A 131 4.83 1.52 1.56
CA SER A 131 5.49 0.44 0.82
C SER A 131 5.54 -0.87 1.62
N TYR A 132 5.08 -0.86 2.88
CA TYR A 132 5.03 -2.05 3.72
C TYR A 132 3.74 -2.81 3.46
N ALA A 133 3.88 -4.10 3.13
CA ALA A 133 2.75 -4.99 2.95
C ALA A 133 2.15 -5.44 4.28
N GLU A 134 0.92 -5.97 4.20
CA GLU A 134 0.28 -6.62 5.34
C GLU A 134 1.00 -7.93 5.70
N ALA A 135 1.82 -7.89 6.76
CA ALA A 135 2.63 -9.04 7.20
C ALA A 135 1.81 -10.30 7.50
N ALA A 136 0.58 -10.15 8.01
CA ALA A 136 -0.30 -11.26 8.29
C ALA A 136 -0.68 -12.05 7.02
N LEU A 137 -0.88 -11.37 5.89
CA LEU A 137 -1.20 -12.01 4.63
C LEU A 137 -0.06 -12.88 4.12
N ALA A 138 1.16 -12.32 4.05
CA ALA A 138 2.33 -13.07 3.60
C ALA A 138 2.63 -14.28 4.52
N ARG A 139 2.45 -14.13 5.84
CA ARG A 139 2.57 -15.25 6.79
C ARG A 139 1.52 -16.32 6.57
N ARG A 140 0.27 -15.96 6.25
CA ARG A 140 -0.77 -16.95 5.90
C ARG A 140 -0.38 -17.75 4.67
N TRP A 141 0.14 -17.09 3.63
CA TRP A 141 0.61 -17.78 2.43
C TRP A 141 1.79 -18.72 2.72
N ALA A 142 2.79 -18.25 3.48
CA ALA A 142 3.92 -19.06 3.89
C ALA A 142 3.48 -20.28 4.72
N ASN A 143 2.63 -20.09 5.74
CA ASN A 143 2.12 -21.19 6.55
C ASN A 143 1.33 -22.20 5.71
N ARG A 144 0.55 -21.73 4.72
CA ARG A 144 -0.19 -22.61 3.82
C ARG A 144 0.76 -23.37 2.89
N TYR A 145 1.81 -22.72 2.40
CA TYR A 145 2.87 -23.37 1.65
C TYR A 145 3.56 -24.45 2.50
N ASP A 146 3.92 -24.13 3.74
CA ASP A 146 4.61 -25.06 4.63
C ASP A 146 3.79 -26.32 4.88
N GLN A 147 2.46 -26.21 5.02
CA GLN A 147 1.55 -27.37 5.10
C GLN A 147 1.60 -28.25 3.84
N LEU A 148 1.62 -27.64 2.65
CA LEU A 148 1.70 -28.37 1.38
C LEU A 148 3.07 -29.03 1.19
N SER A 149 4.13 -28.34 1.60
CA SER A 149 5.49 -28.85 1.57
C SER A 149 5.70 -29.98 2.58
N GLY A 150 5.10 -29.90 3.77
CA GLY A 150 5.22 -30.90 4.81
C GLY A 150 4.61 -32.25 4.44
N LEU A 151 3.54 -32.28 3.64
CA LEU A 151 3.01 -33.53 3.09
C LEU A 151 4.03 -34.20 2.15
N VAL A 152 4.73 -33.39 1.38
CA VAL A 152 5.64 -33.83 0.32
C VAL A 152 7.00 -34.25 0.89
N GLU A 153 7.41 -33.65 2.00
CA GLU A 153 8.60 -34.01 2.78
C GLU A 153 8.34 -35.13 3.79
N SER A 154 7.10 -35.65 3.86
CA SER A 154 6.77 -36.76 4.75
C SER A 154 7.39 -38.08 4.27
N ASP A 155 7.87 -38.89 5.23
CA ASP A 155 8.33 -40.27 4.96
C ASP A 155 7.16 -41.25 4.72
N VAL A 156 5.92 -40.80 4.90
CA VAL A 156 4.71 -41.60 4.67
C VAL A 156 4.13 -41.28 3.30
N ALA A 157 3.93 -42.33 2.48
CA ALA A 157 3.30 -42.18 1.19
C ALA A 157 1.85 -41.68 1.34
N PRO A 158 1.47 -40.57 0.69
CA PRO A 158 0.09 -40.13 0.68
C PRO A 158 -0.78 -41.10 -0.13
N ASP A 159 -2.04 -41.23 0.26
CA ASP A 159 -3.07 -41.88 -0.53
C ASP A 159 -3.58 -40.97 -1.65
N ASP A 160 -4.42 -41.52 -2.54
CA ASP A 160 -5.02 -40.79 -3.67
C ASP A 160 -5.76 -39.52 -3.22
N GLU A 161 -6.50 -39.62 -2.12
CA GLU A 161 -7.23 -38.47 -1.58
C GLU A 161 -6.27 -37.44 -0.95
N GLY A 162 -5.14 -37.86 -0.40
CA GLY A 162 -4.04 -37.01 0.04
C GLY A 162 -3.41 -36.25 -1.13
N ILE A 163 -3.12 -36.94 -2.24
CA ILE A 163 -2.60 -36.32 -3.47
C ILE A 163 -3.62 -35.35 -4.06
N ARG A 164 -4.90 -35.73 -4.13
CA ARG A 164 -5.98 -34.85 -4.61
C ARG A 164 -6.08 -33.59 -3.76
N ARG A 165 -6.15 -33.73 -2.43
CA ARG A 165 -6.20 -32.60 -1.49
C ARG A 165 -4.97 -31.69 -1.62
N TRP A 166 -3.81 -32.27 -1.89
CA TRP A 166 -2.58 -31.53 -2.10
C TRP A 166 -2.60 -30.71 -3.40
N ILE A 167 -3.01 -31.32 -4.53
CA ILE A 167 -3.18 -30.61 -5.81
C ILE A 167 -4.17 -29.45 -5.66
N VAL A 168 -5.35 -29.71 -5.09
CA VAL A 168 -6.37 -28.69 -4.83
C VAL A 168 -5.83 -27.60 -3.90
N GLY A 169 -5.05 -27.98 -2.89
CA GLY A 169 -4.40 -27.05 -1.98
C GLY A 169 -3.40 -26.12 -2.67
N CYS A 170 -2.62 -26.64 -3.62
CA CYS A 170 -1.70 -25.85 -4.43
C CYS A 170 -2.45 -24.86 -5.34
N VAL A 171 -3.49 -25.31 -6.04
CA VAL A 171 -4.34 -24.46 -6.89
C VAL A 171 -5.05 -23.39 -6.06
N SER A 172 -5.57 -23.75 -4.88
CA SER A 172 -6.21 -22.82 -3.97
C SER A 172 -5.26 -21.74 -3.46
N LEU A 173 -4.01 -22.11 -3.12
CA LEU A 173 -3.00 -21.15 -2.69
C LEU A 173 -2.56 -20.24 -3.85
N ALA A 174 -2.42 -20.77 -5.06
CA ALA A 174 -2.13 -19.98 -6.26
C ALA A 174 -3.24 -18.95 -6.52
N ASN A 175 -4.50 -19.38 -6.45
CA ASN A 175 -5.67 -18.51 -6.59
C ASN A 175 -5.73 -17.45 -5.50
N ASP A 176 -5.35 -17.76 -4.26
CA ASP A 176 -5.30 -16.78 -3.17
C ASP A 176 -4.22 -15.71 -3.39
N MET A 177 -3.19 -16.02 -4.20
CA MET A 177 -2.19 -15.08 -4.71
C MET A 177 -2.51 -14.55 -6.12
N ASN A 178 -3.74 -14.76 -6.59
CA ASN A 178 -4.24 -14.36 -7.90
C ASN A 178 -3.36 -14.79 -9.09
N PHE A 179 -2.81 -16.01 -9.06
CA PHE A 179 -2.15 -16.59 -10.22
C PHE A 179 -2.60 -18.01 -10.52
N THR A 180 -2.35 -18.42 -11.76
CA THR A 180 -2.57 -19.79 -12.25
C THR A 180 -1.27 -20.35 -12.79
N PHE A 181 -1.12 -21.66 -12.68
CA PHE A 181 -0.02 -22.37 -13.33
C PHE A 181 -0.25 -22.39 -14.85
N LYS A 182 0.82 -22.39 -15.63
CA LYS A 182 0.71 -22.58 -17.08
C LYS A 182 0.22 -23.99 -17.38
N GLU A 183 -0.68 -24.09 -18.34
CA GLU A 183 -1.17 -25.36 -18.87
C GLU A 183 -0.01 -26.23 -19.37
N PRO A 184 0.10 -27.48 -18.91
CA PRO A 184 1.12 -28.42 -19.40
C PRO A 184 0.92 -28.78 -20.86
N SER A 185 2.02 -28.99 -21.59
CA SER A 185 1.97 -29.41 -22.99
C SER A 185 1.59 -30.88 -23.21
N GLU A 186 1.78 -31.72 -22.19
CA GLU A 186 1.56 -33.18 -22.25
C GLU A 186 0.19 -33.60 -21.70
N GLY A 187 -0.70 -32.64 -21.45
CA GLY A 187 -1.98 -32.85 -20.78
C GLY A 187 -1.89 -32.66 -19.26
N GLN A 188 -3.02 -32.33 -18.66
CA GLN A 188 -3.18 -32.05 -17.24
C GLN A 188 -4.17 -33.01 -16.59
N ILE A 189 -4.07 -33.19 -15.27
CA ILE A 189 -5.05 -33.96 -14.52
C ILE A 189 -6.36 -33.18 -14.43
N TRP A 190 -7.46 -33.84 -14.82
CA TRP A 190 -8.84 -33.43 -14.61
C TRP A 190 -9.49 -34.30 -13.55
N PHE A 191 -9.88 -33.70 -12.43
CA PHE A 191 -10.65 -34.40 -11.41
C PHE A 191 -12.11 -34.50 -11.83
N ASP A 192 -12.62 -35.73 -11.81
CA ASP A 192 -14.02 -36.07 -12.06
C ASP A 192 -14.53 -35.43 -13.37
N ASP A 193 -13.66 -35.40 -14.39
CA ASP A 193 -13.89 -34.82 -15.72
C ASP A 193 -14.37 -33.36 -15.76
N SER A 194 -14.26 -32.63 -14.65
CA SER A 194 -14.88 -31.31 -14.49
C SER A 194 -13.92 -30.25 -13.95
N VAL A 195 -12.94 -30.64 -13.14
CA VAL A 195 -12.02 -29.70 -12.50
C VAL A 195 -10.60 -29.95 -13.00
N TYR A 196 -10.08 -29.04 -13.83
CA TYR A 196 -8.70 -29.07 -14.27
C TYR A 196 -7.75 -28.59 -13.17
N SER A 197 -6.55 -29.16 -13.12
CA SER A 197 -5.57 -28.89 -12.06
C SER A 197 -4.35 -28.09 -12.49
N PHE A 198 -4.00 -28.09 -13.79
CA PHE A 198 -2.71 -27.65 -14.34
C PHE A 198 -1.50 -28.51 -13.94
N PHE A 199 -1.71 -29.70 -13.36
CA PHE A 199 -0.63 -30.61 -12.98
C PHE A 199 -0.43 -31.68 -14.04
N ASP A 200 0.82 -31.89 -14.42
CA ASP A 200 1.28 -32.98 -15.28
C ASP A 200 1.94 -34.08 -14.44
N HIS A 201 2.73 -34.96 -15.08
CA HIS A 201 3.48 -36.00 -14.41
C HIS A 201 4.55 -35.48 -13.41
N ASN A 202 4.80 -34.17 -13.34
CA ASN A 202 5.86 -33.56 -12.55
C ASN A 202 5.33 -32.64 -11.43
N PRO A 203 5.20 -33.14 -10.18
CA PRO A 203 4.63 -32.38 -9.08
C PRO A 203 5.56 -31.29 -8.50
N ALA A 204 6.84 -31.26 -8.88
CA ALA A 204 7.81 -30.35 -8.25
C ALA A 204 7.69 -28.90 -8.74
N LYS A 205 7.28 -28.69 -9.99
CA LYS A 205 7.21 -27.35 -10.59
C LYS A 205 6.17 -26.45 -9.90
N PRO A 206 4.95 -26.91 -9.61
CA PRO A 206 3.97 -26.11 -8.88
C PRO A 206 4.43 -25.66 -7.49
N LEU A 207 5.09 -26.53 -6.72
CA LEU A 207 5.65 -26.16 -5.42
C LEU A 207 6.73 -25.09 -5.52
N TYR A 208 7.63 -25.22 -6.50
CA TYR A 208 8.66 -24.22 -6.73
C TYR A 208 8.02 -22.86 -7.05
N ASN A 209 7.06 -22.84 -7.98
CA ASN A 209 6.36 -21.63 -8.39
C ASN A 209 5.62 -20.97 -7.22
N LEU A 210 5.00 -21.76 -6.33
CA LEU A 210 4.35 -21.25 -5.12
C LEU A 210 5.35 -20.61 -4.15
N ALA A 211 6.45 -21.30 -3.82
CA ALA A 211 7.48 -20.80 -2.92
C ALA A 211 8.07 -19.48 -3.42
N GLU A 212 8.40 -19.45 -4.71
CA GLU A 212 9.00 -18.30 -5.37
C GLU A 212 8.05 -17.11 -5.43
N THR A 213 6.76 -17.36 -5.74
CA THR A 213 5.74 -16.30 -5.75
C THR A 213 5.55 -15.70 -4.36
N VAL A 214 5.43 -16.53 -3.32
CA VAL A 214 5.34 -16.04 -1.93
C VAL A 214 6.57 -15.21 -1.57
N HIS A 215 7.77 -15.69 -1.88
CA HIS A 215 9.01 -14.97 -1.61
C HIS A 215 9.05 -13.60 -2.30
N ARG A 216 8.75 -13.54 -3.60
CA ARG A 216 8.82 -12.31 -4.39
C ARG A 216 7.77 -11.29 -3.96
N LEU A 217 6.53 -11.72 -3.72
CA LEU A 217 5.46 -10.85 -3.23
C LEU A 217 5.77 -10.32 -1.82
N ALA A 218 6.26 -11.17 -0.92
CA ALA A 218 6.66 -10.76 0.42
C ALA A 218 7.83 -9.75 0.38
N ARG A 219 8.85 -10.03 -0.45
CA ARG A 219 10.02 -9.17 -0.62
C ARG A 219 9.67 -7.81 -1.20
N PHE A 220 8.78 -7.75 -2.18
CA PHE A 220 8.25 -6.48 -2.70
C PHE A 220 7.57 -5.67 -1.60
N GLY A 221 6.83 -6.36 -0.73
CA GLY A 221 6.21 -5.81 0.47
C GLY A 221 7.15 -5.52 1.65
N LEU A 222 8.46 -5.64 1.47
CA LEU A 222 9.49 -5.47 2.50
C LEU A 222 9.33 -6.39 3.72
N ILE A 223 8.81 -7.60 3.49
CA ILE A 223 8.66 -8.63 4.51
C ILE A 223 9.72 -9.72 4.25
N ASP A 224 10.53 -10.01 5.27
CA ASP A 224 11.52 -11.08 5.20
C ASP A 224 10.88 -12.45 5.44
N ILE A 225 10.29 -12.99 4.38
CA ILE A 225 9.75 -14.36 4.31
C ILE A 225 10.36 -15.04 3.10
N SER A 226 10.97 -16.20 3.34
CA SER A 226 11.54 -17.05 2.29
C SER A 226 11.14 -18.49 2.55
N PRO A 227 10.03 -18.96 1.96
CA PRO A 227 9.61 -20.35 2.12
C PRO A 227 10.69 -21.31 1.63
N LYS A 228 10.81 -22.46 2.31
CA LYS A 228 11.81 -23.47 1.96
C LYS A 228 11.46 -24.07 0.59
N ARG A 229 12.33 -23.85 -0.40
CA ARG A 229 12.14 -24.46 -1.74
C ARG A 229 12.38 -25.97 -1.66
N VAL A 230 11.33 -26.75 -1.89
CA VAL A 230 11.45 -28.20 -1.97
C VAL A 230 11.77 -28.62 -3.42
N PHE A 231 12.78 -29.47 -3.59
CA PHE A 231 13.24 -29.97 -4.88
C PHE A 231 12.90 -31.46 -5.00
N LYS A 232 12.74 -31.99 -6.22
CA LYS A 232 12.43 -33.42 -6.49
C LYS A 232 13.24 -34.41 -5.65
N ARG A 233 14.54 -34.16 -5.49
CA ARG A 233 15.47 -35.03 -4.76
C ARG A 233 15.12 -35.20 -3.27
N HIS A 234 14.34 -34.29 -2.71
CA HIS A 234 13.92 -34.33 -1.30
C HIS A 234 12.56 -35.04 -1.12
N GLN A 235 12.02 -35.69 -2.15
CA GLN A 235 10.63 -36.17 -2.19
C GLN A 235 10.47 -37.60 -2.75
N PRO A 236 11.35 -38.57 -2.48
CA PRO A 236 11.30 -39.86 -3.18
C PRO A 236 9.99 -40.62 -2.93
N VAL A 237 9.47 -40.60 -1.71
CA VAL A 237 8.23 -41.30 -1.31
C VAL A 237 7.01 -40.65 -1.96
N PHE A 238 6.87 -39.33 -1.82
CA PHE A 238 5.77 -38.57 -2.43
C PHE A 238 5.78 -38.71 -3.96
N LEU A 239 6.95 -38.59 -4.60
CA LEU A 239 7.08 -38.68 -6.05
C LEU A 239 6.68 -40.06 -6.56
N ALA A 240 7.03 -41.14 -5.85
CA ALA A 240 6.61 -42.49 -6.20
C ALA A 240 5.08 -42.64 -6.13
N ALA A 241 4.46 -42.19 -5.03
CA ALA A 241 3.00 -42.24 -4.87
C ALA A 241 2.27 -41.37 -5.91
N TYR A 242 2.80 -40.18 -6.21
CA TYR A 242 2.27 -39.30 -7.23
C TYR A 242 2.32 -39.92 -8.63
N ASN A 243 3.46 -40.53 -8.99
CA ASN A 243 3.62 -41.17 -10.29
C ASN A 243 2.70 -42.38 -10.44
N ASP A 244 2.53 -43.18 -9.39
CA ASP A 244 1.56 -44.29 -9.38
C ASP A 244 0.13 -43.78 -9.57
N PHE A 245 -0.26 -42.73 -8.84
CA PHE A 245 -1.55 -42.07 -9.00
C PHE A 245 -1.76 -41.56 -10.44
N TYR A 246 -0.80 -40.82 -10.98
CA TYR A 246 -0.85 -40.30 -12.36
C TYR A 246 -0.98 -41.43 -13.40
N GLN A 247 -0.22 -42.51 -13.22
CA GLN A 247 -0.25 -43.66 -14.12
C GLN A 247 -1.61 -44.38 -14.07
N ARG A 248 -2.19 -44.57 -12.88
CA ARG A 248 -3.54 -45.14 -12.74
C ARG A 248 -4.63 -44.29 -13.40
N ILE A 249 -4.48 -42.95 -13.40
CA ILE A 249 -5.36 -42.07 -14.18
C ILE A 249 -5.20 -42.34 -15.68
N LYS A 250 -3.96 -42.40 -16.16
CA LYS A 250 -3.64 -42.65 -17.57
C LYS A 250 -4.19 -44.00 -18.06
N ASP A 251 -4.16 -45.01 -17.19
CA ASP A 251 -4.64 -46.36 -17.49
C ASP A 251 -6.17 -46.51 -17.35
N GLY A 252 -6.89 -45.43 -17.02
CA GLY A 252 -8.35 -45.44 -16.88
C GLY A 252 -8.85 -46.19 -15.65
N LEU A 253 -7.98 -46.39 -14.65
CA LEU A 253 -8.29 -47.12 -13.42
C LEU A 253 -8.91 -46.23 -12.34
N THR A 254 -9.09 -44.95 -12.63
CA THR A 254 -9.70 -43.96 -11.73
C THR A 254 -10.80 -43.19 -12.45
N ARG A 255 -11.60 -42.45 -11.68
CA ARG A 255 -12.63 -41.51 -12.18
C ARG A 255 -12.08 -40.19 -12.74
N HIS A 256 -10.76 -40.00 -12.70
CA HIS A 256 -10.10 -38.80 -13.20
C HIS A 256 -9.60 -39.04 -14.63
N SER A 257 -9.28 -37.98 -15.37
CA SER A 257 -8.72 -38.10 -16.72
C SER A 257 -7.51 -37.21 -16.94
N ILE A 258 -6.72 -37.53 -17.97
CA ILE A 258 -5.64 -36.66 -18.47
C ILE A 258 -6.13 -36.09 -19.80
N ARG A 259 -6.18 -34.77 -19.92
CA ARG A 259 -6.57 -34.06 -21.14
C ARG A 259 -5.67 -32.86 -21.39
#